data_AF-A0A7S0C749-F1
#
_entry.id   AF-A0A7S0C749-F1
#
_cell.length_a   1.000
_cell.length_b   1.000
_cell.length_c   1.000
_cell.angle_alpha   90.00
_cell.angle_beta   90.00
_cell.angle_gamma   90.00
#
_symmetry.space_group_name_H-M   'P 1'
#
loop_
_entity.id
_entity.type
_entity.pdbx_description
1 polymer ?
#
loop_
_entity_poly.entity_id
_entity_poly.type
_entity_poly.pdbx_seq_one_letter_code
_entity_poly.pdbx_strand_id
1 'polypeptide(L)'
;NPPDMLAETGEYPPMEPLGTVLERWPQDELDNPPSVIVEKLQHFDYNDPHDMEMALAYREAELPFKVTNVPEIIAAGRKWTDEYLTLNFDGRHGKKLRGGGGIPKSTGQAQEGVDNFFSFFRASNWDVSIMGPPPTLDVDFSFAKWAKHARYADAVGLEPDKKHYYWQSGVPKTERLSDKNTWTFVSRDLPGFSDPEPTFFGFVPPKQKGIQCRFGERGVTAATHYDSGRNMIAMITGAKRYILSPPNACPKLGMVVYKKHPAFRHSLLNFGHISLLESGSQDEMDMPSAERE
;
A
#
# COMPACT_ATOMS: atom_id res chain seq x y z
N ASN A 1 2.66 31.54 -4.54
CA ASN A 1 1.30 30.95 -4.64
C ASN A 1 0.87 30.41 -3.27
N PRO A 2 -0.42 30.14 -2.99
CA PRO A 2 -0.86 29.59 -1.69
C PRO A 2 -0.10 28.33 -1.21
N PRO A 3 0.37 27.41 -2.09
CA PRO A 3 1.23 26.28 -1.71
C PRO A 3 2.60 26.72 -1.21
N ASP A 4 3.22 27.74 -1.84
CA ASP A 4 4.51 28.28 -1.38
C ASP A 4 4.36 28.88 0.02
N MET A 5 3.27 29.61 0.29
CA MET A 5 3.05 30.19 1.62
C MET A 5 2.82 29.11 2.69
N LEU A 6 2.06 28.05 2.40
CA LEU A 6 1.79 26.96 3.36
C LEU A 6 3.00 26.03 3.58
N ALA A 7 3.83 25.86 2.55
CA ALA A 7 5.08 25.11 2.64
C ALA A 7 6.18 25.91 3.37
N GLU A 8 6.27 27.22 3.11
CA GLU A 8 7.25 28.12 3.72
C GLU A 8 6.96 28.40 5.21
N THR A 9 5.69 28.42 5.62
CA THR A 9 5.33 28.55 7.04
C THR A 9 5.52 27.24 7.83
N GLY A 10 5.66 26.11 7.13
CA GLY A 10 5.76 24.78 7.75
C GLY A 10 4.44 24.30 8.38
N GLU A 11 3.32 24.92 8.05
CA GLU A 11 2.01 24.66 8.66
C GLU A 11 1.27 23.49 8.01
N TYR A 12 1.70 23.05 6.82
CA TYR A 12 1.04 21.98 6.08
C TYR A 12 1.97 20.77 5.81
N PRO A 13 1.47 19.52 5.99
CA PRO A 13 0.20 19.19 6.63
C PRO A 13 0.26 19.44 8.14
N PRO A 14 -0.86 19.81 8.80
CA PRO A 14 -0.89 19.97 10.25
C PRO A 14 -0.51 18.65 10.93
N MET A 15 0.59 18.67 11.69
CA MET A 15 1.14 17.47 12.33
C MET A 15 0.47 17.19 13.68
N GLU A 16 0.35 15.92 14.03
CA GLU A 16 0.00 15.48 15.39
C GLU A 16 0.89 14.30 15.81
N PRO A 17 1.15 14.10 17.12
CA PRO A 17 1.91 12.94 17.58
C PRO A 17 1.26 11.62 17.16
N LEU A 18 2.06 10.67 16.67
CA LEU A 18 1.57 9.35 16.23
C LEU A 18 0.78 8.62 17.33
N GLY A 19 1.23 8.69 18.59
CA GLY A 19 0.51 8.11 19.73
C GLY A 19 -0.93 8.62 19.83
N THR A 20 -1.13 9.94 19.73
CA THR A 20 -2.48 10.55 19.74
C THR A 20 -3.34 10.10 18.57
N VAL A 21 -2.75 9.86 17.39
CA VAL A 21 -3.47 9.28 16.22
C VAL A 21 -3.99 7.88 16.54
N LEU A 22 -3.14 7.06 17.18
CA LEU A 22 -3.43 5.66 17.49
C LEU A 22 -4.34 5.51 18.72
N GLU A 23 -4.28 6.41 19.69
CA GLU A 23 -5.23 6.45 20.82
C GLU A 23 -6.66 6.76 20.36
N ARG A 24 -6.82 7.67 19.39
CA ARG A 24 -8.13 8.05 18.87
C ARG A 24 -8.80 6.92 18.09
N TRP A 25 -8.00 6.17 17.34
CA TRP A 25 -8.43 5.00 16.61
C TRP A 25 -7.27 4.01 16.61
N PRO A 26 -7.29 2.97 17.45
CA PRO A 26 -6.25 1.95 17.47
C PRO A 26 -6.13 1.24 16.12
N GLN A 27 -4.93 0.75 15.80
CA GLN A 27 -4.66 0.08 14.51
C GLN A 27 -5.59 -1.12 14.27
N ASP A 28 -5.83 -1.88 15.33
CA ASP A 28 -6.53 -3.16 15.27
C ASP A 28 -8.01 -3.06 15.67
N GLU A 29 -8.49 -1.87 16.07
CA GLU A 29 -9.89 -1.60 16.36
C GLU A 29 -10.67 -1.19 15.10
N LEU A 30 -10.80 -2.12 14.17
CA LEU A 30 -11.34 -1.86 12.83
C LEU A 30 -12.85 -1.53 12.84
N ASP A 31 -13.59 -2.11 13.78
CA ASP A 31 -15.07 -2.06 13.84
C ASP A 31 -15.64 -0.83 14.56
N ASN A 32 -14.80 -0.10 15.29
CA ASN A 32 -15.22 1.10 16.02
C ASN A 32 -14.43 2.34 15.54
N PRO A 33 -14.51 2.73 14.25
CA PRO A 33 -13.89 3.96 13.82
C PRO A 33 -14.51 5.15 14.55
N PRO A 34 -13.76 6.24 14.79
CA PRO A 34 -14.31 7.48 15.30
C PRO A 34 -15.49 7.95 14.45
N SER A 35 -16.51 8.49 15.11
CA SER A 35 -17.69 9.05 14.42
C SER A 35 -17.35 10.16 13.43
N VAL A 36 -16.23 10.84 13.64
CA VAL A 36 -15.67 11.84 12.73
C VAL A 36 -14.18 11.53 12.50
N ILE A 37 -13.82 11.26 11.25
CA ILE A 37 -12.43 11.19 10.81
C ILE A 37 -12.03 12.60 10.36
N VAL A 38 -11.20 13.26 11.17
CA VAL A 38 -10.65 14.58 10.82
C VAL A 38 -9.55 14.38 9.80
N GLU A 39 -9.88 14.59 8.53
CA GLU A 39 -8.91 14.60 7.45
C GLU A 39 -8.14 15.93 7.43
N LYS A 40 -6.82 15.84 7.28
CA LYS A 40 -5.92 17.01 7.35
C LYS A 40 -5.20 17.28 6.03
N LEU A 41 -5.23 16.33 5.09
CA LEU A 41 -4.69 16.52 3.75
C LEU A 41 -5.66 17.31 2.89
N GLN A 42 -5.12 18.17 2.02
CA GLN A 42 -5.91 18.86 1.01
C GLN A 42 -6.48 17.90 -0.02
N HIS A 43 -7.69 18.21 -0.43
CA HIS A 43 -8.45 17.49 -1.42
C HIS A 43 -8.63 18.37 -2.65
N PHE A 44 -8.40 17.78 -3.82
CA PHE A 44 -8.58 18.41 -5.11
C PHE A 44 -9.56 17.58 -5.94
N ASP A 45 -10.56 18.20 -6.56
CA ASP A 45 -11.43 17.55 -7.53
C ASP A 45 -10.71 17.45 -8.88
N TYR A 46 -10.62 16.24 -9.44
CA TYR A 46 -9.99 16.01 -10.73
C TYR A 46 -10.66 16.77 -11.89
N ASN A 47 -11.95 17.07 -11.77
CA ASN A 47 -12.74 17.70 -12.83
C ASN A 47 -12.75 19.23 -12.73
N ASP A 48 -12.19 19.80 -11.65
CA ASP A 48 -12.02 21.25 -11.51
C ASP A 48 -10.59 21.65 -11.96
N PRO A 49 -10.45 22.46 -13.03
CA PRO A 49 -9.14 22.89 -13.51
C PRO A 49 -8.31 23.67 -12.49
N HIS A 50 -8.95 24.46 -11.62
CA HIS A 50 -8.25 25.22 -10.59
C HIS A 50 -7.68 24.29 -9.51
N ASP A 51 -8.48 23.32 -9.05
CA ASP A 51 -8.02 22.30 -8.11
C ASP A 51 -6.85 21.50 -8.68
N MET A 52 -6.87 21.19 -9.98
CA MET A 52 -5.79 20.44 -10.61
C MET A 52 -4.51 21.28 -10.80
N GLU A 53 -4.62 22.59 -11.03
CA GLU A 53 -3.47 23.50 -10.98
C GLU A 53 -2.83 23.49 -9.58
N MET A 54 -3.67 23.53 -8.53
CA MET A 54 -3.21 23.49 -7.14
C MET A 54 -2.61 22.13 -6.76
N ALA A 55 -3.22 21.03 -7.21
CA ALA A 55 -2.72 19.68 -7.02
C ALA A 55 -1.34 19.49 -7.68
N LEU A 56 -1.12 20.07 -8.86
CA LEU A 56 0.19 20.09 -9.52
C LEU A 56 1.21 20.86 -8.69
N ALA A 57 0.86 22.01 -8.12
CA ALA A 57 1.76 22.77 -7.26
C ALA A 57 2.14 22.00 -5.98
N TYR A 58 1.17 21.35 -5.31
CA TYR A 58 1.43 20.48 -4.16
C TYR A 58 2.34 19.30 -4.53
N ARG A 59 2.10 18.72 -5.71
CA ARG A 59 2.94 17.67 -6.27
C ARG A 59 4.37 18.18 -6.47
N GLU A 60 4.60 19.31 -7.11
CA GLU A 60 5.97 19.82 -7.31
C GLU A 60 6.67 20.18 -5.99
N ALA A 61 5.92 20.62 -4.98
CA ALA A 61 6.40 20.87 -3.62
C ALA A 61 6.62 19.60 -2.77
N GLU A 62 6.37 18.41 -3.32
CA GLU A 62 6.45 17.10 -2.61
C GLU A 62 5.58 17.01 -1.35
N LEU A 63 4.46 17.75 -1.34
CA LEU A 63 3.48 17.71 -0.26
C LEU A 63 2.45 16.59 -0.48
N PRO A 64 1.98 15.91 0.58
CA PRO A 64 0.90 14.94 0.46
C PRO A 64 -0.45 15.64 0.21
N PHE A 65 -1.31 15.04 -0.61
CA PHE A 65 -2.67 15.50 -0.89
C PHE A 65 -3.52 14.33 -1.39
N LYS A 66 -4.82 14.57 -1.58
CA LYS A 66 -5.75 13.63 -2.23
C LYS A 66 -6.37 14.26 -3.46
N VAL A 67 -6.62 13.42 -4.46
CA VAL A 67 -7.41 13.78 -5.63
C VAL A 67 -8.66 12.91 -5.65
N THR A 68 -9.80 13.53 -5.89
CA THR A 68 -11.10 12.88 -5.91
C THR A 68 -11.71 12.95 -7.30
N ASN A 69 -12.77 12.17 -7.54
CA ASN A 69 -13.54 12.20 -8.78
C ASN A 69 -12.74 11.91 -10.07
N VAL A 70 -11.67 11.12 -9.97
CA VAL A 70 -10.84 10.69 -11.12
C VAL A 70 -11.61 9.66 -11.97
N PRO A 71 -11.97 9.97 -13.24
CA PRO A 71 -12.86 9.12 -14.04
C PRO A 71 -12.34 7.70 -14.28
N GLU A 72 -11.05 7.53 -14.55
CA GLU A 72 -10.46 6.20 -14.80
C GLU A 72 -10.47 5.32 -13.55
N ILE A 73 -10.24 5.91 -12.36
CA ILE A 73 -10.27 5.18 -11.08
C ILE A 73 -11.70 4.75 -10.76
N ILE A 74 -12.69 5.63 -10.98
CA ILE A 74 -14.11 5.29 -10.81
C ILE A 74 -14.52 4.17 -11.76
N ALA A 75 -14.10 4.23 -13.02
CA ALA A 75 -14.37 3.20 -14.01
C ALA A 75 -13.73 1.85 -13.62
N ALA A 76 -12.47 1.87 -13.16
CA ALA A 76 -11.78 0.68 -12.65
C ALA A 76 -12.49 0.11 -11.42
N GLY A 77 -12.93 0.94 -10.47
CA GLY A 77 -13.68 0.50 -9.28
C GLY A 77 -14.99 -0.21 -9.60
N ARG A 78 -15.67 0.18 -10.69
CA ARG A 78 -16.87 -0.53 -11.19
C ARG A 78 -16.54 -1.83 -11.92
N LYS A 79 -15.37 -1.88 -12.58
CA LYS A 79 -14.97 -2.98 -13.46
C LYS A 79 -14.23 -4.10 -12.72
N TRP A 80 -13.43 -3.77 -11.72
CA TRP A 80 -12.57 -4.69 -10.98
C TRP A 80 -13.36 -5.45 -9.91
N THR A 81 -14.24 -6.35 -10.36
CA THR A 81 -14.92 -7.32 -9.51
C THR A 81 -14.03 -8.54 -9.26
N ASP A 82 -14.39 -9.37 -8.27
CA ASP A 82 -13.69 -10.63 -7.99
C ASP A 82 -13.66 -11.51 -9.25
N GLU A 83 -14.76 -11.59 -10.00
CA GLU A 83 -14.84 -12.36 -11.26
C GLU A 83 -13.91 -11.81 -12.34
N TYR A 84 -13.88 -10.49 -12.53
CA TYR A 84 -13.00 -9.85 -13.51
C TYR A 84 -11.53 -10.07 -13.16
N LEU A 85 -11.17 -9.87 -11.89
CA LEU A 85 -9.80 -10.04 -11.42
C LEU A 85 -9.36 -11.52 -11.46
N THR A 86 -10.23 -12.45 -11.04
CA THR A 86 -10.00 -13.89 -11.21
C THR A 86 -9.75 -14.24 -12.67
N LEU A 87 -10.54 -13.72 -13.61
CA LEU A 87 -10.32 -13.99 -15.03
C LEU A 87 -8.95 -13.48 -15.51
N ASN A 88 -8.51 -12.31 -15.03
CA ASN A 88 -7.24 -11.72 -15.44
C ASN A 88 -6.01 -12.34 -14.75
N PHE A 89 -6.14 -12.88 -13.54
CA PHE A 89 -5.04 -13.54 -12.82
C PHE A 89 -5.00 -15.06 -13.03
N ASP A 90 -6.13 -15.74 -12.86
CA ASP A 90 -6.22 -17.21 -12.85
C ASP A 90 -6.64 -17.79 -14.21
N GLY A 91 -7.17 -16.95 -15.11
CA GLY A 91 -7.66 -17.36 -16.41
C GLY A 91 -6.62 -18.14 -17.22
N ARG A 92 -7.09 -19.06 -18.08
CA ARG A 92 -6.22 -19.79 -19.02
C ARG A 92 -5.76 -18.86 -20.14
N HIS A 93 -4.78 -18.00 -19.83
CA HIS A 93 -4.11 -17.15 -20.79
C HIS A 93 -3.26 -18.04 -21.71
N GLY A 94 -3.63 -18.17 -22.99
CA GLY A 94 -2.81 -18.88 -23.97
C GLY A 94 -3.54 -19.80 -24.96
N LYS A 95 -4.84 -20.07 -24.81
CA LYS A 95 -5.60 -20.61 -25.94
C LYS A 95 -6.09 -19.45 -26.78
N LYS A 96 -5.51 -19.27 -27.97
CA LYS A 96 -6.10 -18.45 -29.03
C LYS A 96 -7.59 -18.80 -29.10
N LEU A 97 -8.47 -17.93 -28.62
CA LEU A 97 -9.86 -17.98 -29.02
C LEU A 97 -9.81 -17.93 -30.55
N ARG A 98 -10.50 -18.88 -31.21
CA ARG A 98 -10.56 -18.93 -32.69
C ARG A 98 -11.10 -17.57 -33.15
N GLY A 99 -10.21 -16.66 -33.58
CA GLY A 99 -10.57 -15.28 -33.91
C GLY A 99 -9.56 -14.19 -33.55
N GLY A 100 -8.56 -14.44 -32.70
CA GLY A 100 -7.45 -13.50 -32.45
C GLY A 100 -7.51 -12.77 -31.10
N GLY A 101 -6.33 -12.55 -30.50
CA GLY A 101 -6.11 -11.83 -29.24
C GLY A 101 -6.39 -12.64 -27.98
N GLY A 102 -5.37 -13.30 -27.42
CA GLY A 102 -5.47 -13.78 -26.03
C GLY A 102 -5.40 -12.59 -25.06
N ILE A 103 -6.10 -12.65 -23.93
CA ILE A 103 -5.96 -11.66 -22.86
C ILE A 103 -4.50 -11.70 -22.36
N PRO A 104 -3.79 -10.56 -22.29
CA PRO A 104 -2.44 -10.53 -21.73
C PRO A 104 -2.43 -11.01 -20.28
N LYS A 105 -1.56 -11.99 -19.99
CA LYS A 105 -1.47 -12.61 -18.66
C LYS A 105 -0.97 -11.60 -17.64
N SER A 106 -1.70 -11.45 -16.53
CA SER A 106 -1.20 -10.80 -15.33
C SER A 106 -0.73 -11.85 -14.33
N THR A 107 0.30 -11.53 -13.54
CA THR A 107 0.82 -12.40 -12.49
C THR A 107 0.58 -11.79 -11.12
N GLY A 108 0.29 -12.60 -10.12
CA GLY A 108 0.22 -12.17 -8.73
C GLY A 108 0.58 -13.31 -7.79
N GLN A 109 0.76 -12.98 -6.52
CA GLN A 109 1.17 -13.90 -5.47
C GLN A 109 0.44 -13.55 -4.18
N ALA A 110 -0.11 -14.57 -3.52
CA ALA A 110 -0.62 -14.43 -2.16
C ALA A 110 0.51 -14.60 -1.15
N GLN A 111 0.50 -13.75 -0.13
CA GLN A 111 1.37 -13.85 1.03
C GLN A 111 0.52 -14.13 2.27
N GLU A 112 0.97 -15.04 3.12
CA GLU A 112 0.42 -15.35 4.44
C GLU A 112 1.22 -14.61 5.51
N GLY A 113 0.54 -13.90 6.39
CA GLY A 113 1.07 -13.39 7.66
C GLY A 113 0.63 -14.30 8.81
N VAL A 114 1.44 -14.36 9.87
CA VAL A 114 1.05 -15.05 11.11
C VAL A 114 -0.05 -14.30 11.87
N ASP A 115 -0.09 -12.99 11.66
CA ASP A 115 -1.08 -12.02 12.13
C ASP A 115 -1.46 -11.06 10.98
N ASN A 116 -2.15 -9.97 11.28
CA ASN A 116 -2.52 -8.94 10.32
C ASN A 116 -1.38 -8.00 9.90
N PHE A 117 -0.16 -8.14 10.44
CA PHE A 117 0.96 -7.22 10.23
C PHE A 117 1.93 -7.70 9.15
N PHE A 118 1.89 -7.06 7.99
CA PHE A 118 2.70 -7.39 6.83
C PHE A 118 3.90 -6.45 6.72
N SER A 119 5.10 -7.00 6.92
CA SER A 119 6.36 -6.30 6.66
C SER A 119 7.06 -6.87 5.42
N PHE A 120 7.46 -5.99 4.51
CA PHE A 120 8.28 -6.39 3.37
C PHE A 120 9.71 -6.67 3.84
N PHE A 121 10.30 -7.72 3.27
CA PHE A 121 11.68 -8.08 3.51
C PHE A 121 12.34 -8.55 2.22
N ARG A 122 13.67 -8.45 2.16
CA ARG A 122 14.47 -9.06 1.10
C ARG A 122 14.83 -10.49 1.47
N ALA A 123 14.14 -11.46 0.89
CA ALA A 123 14.37 -12.87 1.16
C ALA A 123 15.83 -13.31 0.98
N SER A 124 16.54 -12.77 -0.02
CA SER A 124 17.96 -13.08 -0.27
C SER A 124 18.90 -12.71 0.89
N ASN A 125 18.45 -11.82 1.77
CA ASN A 125 19.26 -11.34 2.89
C ASN A 125 18.73 -11.88 4.23
N TRP A 126 17.58 -12.55 4.25
CA TRP A 126 16.94 -13.03 5.47
C TRP A 126 17.64 -14.27 5.99
N ASP A 127 18.18 -14.19 7.20
CA ASP A 127 18.81 -15.33 7.87
C ASP A 127 17.85 -15.86 8.94
N VAL A 128 17.29 -17.04 8.70
CA VAL A 128 16.32 -17.67 9.61
C VAL A 128 16.96 -18.04 10.95
N SER A 129 18.27 -18.34 10.98
CA SER A 129 18.95 -18.70 12.23
C SER A 129 19.16 -17.50 13.15
N ILE A 130 19.21 -16.29 12.60
CA ILE A 130 19.42 -15.04 13.34
C ILE A 130 18.10 -14.33 13.59
N MET A 131 17.21 -14.29 12.60
CA MET A 131 16.01 -13.45 12.60
C MET A 131 14.71 -14.24 12.81
N GLY A 132 14.79 -15.57 12.88
CA GLY A 132 13.63 -16.44 12.93
C GLY A 132 12.87 -16.54 11.59
N PRO A 133 11.64 -17.08 11.59
CA PRO A 133 10.81 -17.14 10.40
C PRO A 133 10.58 -15.75 9.79
N PRO A 134 10.51 -15.62 8.46
CA PRO A 134 10.20 -14.34 7.83
C PRO A 134 8.80 -13.84 8.23
N PRO A 135 8.57 -12.51 8.17
CA PRO A 135 7.29 -11.92 8.61
C PRO A 135 6.11 -12.35 7.72
N THR A 136 6.38 -12.79 6.49
CA THR A 136 5.37 -13.27 5.56
C THR A 136 5.90 -14.45 4.74
N LEU A 137 5.00 -15.33 4.31
CA LEU A 137 5.29 -16.51 3.49
C LEU A 137 4.49 -16.47 2.20
N ASP A 138 5.13 -16.73 1.06
CA ASP A 138 4.41 -16.90 -0.20
C ASP A 138 3.63 -18.22 -0.19
N VAL A 139 2.33 -18.17 -0.48
CA VAL A 139 1.44 -19.34 -0.52
C VAL A 139 0.87 -19.58 -1.92
N ASP A 140 0.67 -20.85 -2.29
CA ASP A 140 0.10 -21.22 -3.59
C ASP A 140 -1.43 -21.06 -3.62
N PHE A 141 -1.89 -19.82 -3.50
CA PHE A 141 -3.27 -19.46 -3.73
C PHE A 141 -3.41 -18.91 -5.14
N SER A 142 -4.48 -19.30 -5.82
CA SER A 142 -4.99 -18.55 -6.96
C SER A 142 -5.69 -17.28 -6.45
N PHE A 143 -5.89 -16.29 -7.32
CA PHE A 143 -6.61 -15.08 -6.94
C PHE A 143 -8.02 -15.40 -6.46
N ALA A 144 -8.73 -16.32 -7.13
CA ALA A 144 -10.07 -16.77 -6.71
C ALA A 144 -10.08 -17.35 -5.30
N LYS A 145 -9.05 -18.14 -4.95
CA LYS A 145 -8.92 -18.72 -3.61
C LYS A 145 -8.68 -17.63 -2.57
N TRP A 146 -7.77 -16.68 -2.87
CA TRP A 146 -7.51 -15.53 -2.01
C TRP A 146 -8.76 -14.65 -1.84
N ALA A 147 -9.44 -14.29 -2.92
CA ALA A 147 -10.64 -13.44 -2.89
C ALA A 147 -11.75 -14.07 -2.06
N LYS A 148 -11.97 -15.39 -2.17
CA LYS A 148 -12.91 -16.11 -1.31
C LYS A 148 -12.53 -16.00 0.18
N HIS A 149 -11.25 -16.09 0.52
CA HIS A 149 -10.78 -15.90 1.88
C HIS A 149 -10.99 -14.46 2.35
N ALA A 150 -10.64 -13.47 1.54
CA ALA A 150 -10.82 -12.06 1.87
C ALA A 150 -12.30 -11.72 2.16
N ARG A 151 -13.25 -12.31 1.41
CA ARG A 151 -14.70 -12.19 1.66
C ARG A 151 -15.12 -12.84 2.97
N TYR A 152 -14.54 -13.99 3.31
CA TYR A 152 -14.75 -14.63 4.60
C TYR A 152 -14.24 -13.74 5.74
N ALA A 153 -13.00 -13.24 5.63
CA ALA A 153 -12.38 -12.40 6.64
C ALA A 153 -13.19 -11.12 6.91
N ASP A 154 -13.73 -10.51 5.85
CA ASP A 154 -14.62 -9.36 5.95
C ASP A 154 -15.94 -9.71 6.65
N ALA A 155 -16.57 -10.83 6.27
CA ALA A 155 -17.87 -11.26 6.78
C ALA A 155 -17.84 -11.67 8.26
N VAL A 156 -16.73 -12.23 8.74
CA VAL A 156 -16.59 -12.69 10.13
C VAL A 156 -15.89 -11.67 11.05
N GLY A 157 -15.34 -10.58 10.50
CA GLY A 157 -14.49 -9.67 11.24
C GLY A 157 -13.25 -10.40 11.77
N LEU A 158 -12.42 -10.92 10.87
CA LEU A 158 -11.27 -11.74 11.25
C LEU A 158 -10.34 -11.00 12.21
N GLU A 159 -10.11 -11.59 13.38
CA GLU A 159 -9.31 -10.98 14.44
C GLU A 159 -7.84 -10.72 13.99
N PRO A 160 -7.19 -9.66 14.52
CA PRO A 160 -5.82 -9.28 14.17
C PRO A 160 -4.77 -10.37 14.39
N ASP A 161 -4.97 -11.22 15.41
CA ASP A 161 -4.04 -12.27 15.84
C ASP A 161 -4.15 -13.57 15.02
N LYS A 162 -5.08 -13.62 14.05
CA LYS A 162 -5.24 -14.77 13.15
C LYS A 162 -4.39 -14.60 11.92
N LYS A 163 -4.23 -15.68 11.16
CA LYS A 163 -3.53 -15.61 9.88
C LYS A 163 -4.28 -14.70 8.92
N HIS A 164 -3.57 -13.73 8.37
CA HIS A 164 -4.07 -12.89 7.30
C HIS A 164 -3.39 -13.21 5.97
N TYR A 165 -4.02 -12.81 4.86
CA TYR A 165 -3.54 -13.00 3.49
C TYR A 165 -3.58 -11.72 2.66
N TYR A 166 -2.46 -11.43 2.00
CA TYR A 166 -2.29 -10.25 1.16
C TYR A 166 -1.89 -10.63 -0.25
N TRP A 167 -2.71 -10.29 -1.25
CA TRP A 167 -2.38 -10.52 -2.65
C TRP A 167 -1.67 -9.33 -3.27
N GLN A 168 -0.53 -9.61 -3.90
CA GLN A 168 0.29 -8.60 -4.57
C GLN A 168 0.47 -8.95 -6.04
N SER A 169 0.45 -7.92 -6.87
CA SER A 169 0.74 -8.03 -8.30
C SER A 169 1.51 -6.79 -8.75
N GLY A 170 2.20 -6.87 -9.87
CA GLY A 170 2.91 -5.75 -10.44
C GLY A 170 2.91 -5.74 -11.96
N VAL A 171 2.93 -4.54 -12.51
CA VAL A 171 3.17 -4.28 -13.93
C VAL A 171 4.61 -3.83 -14.08
N PRO A 172 5.43 -4.49 -14.92
CA PRO A 172 6.81 -4.08 -15.12
C PRO A 172 6.87 -2.72 -15.83
N LYS A 173 7.89 -1.91 -15.50
CA LYS A 173 8.06 -0.58 -16.11
C LYS A 173 8.09 -0.59 -17.64
N THR A 174 8.51 -1.69 -18.25
CA THR A 174 8.65 -1.85 -19.70
C THR A 174 7.33 -2.06 -20.43
N GLU A 175 6.26 -2.46 -19.74
CA GLU A 175 4.96 -2.72 -20.39
C GLU A 175 4.41 -1.47 -21.09
N ARG A 176 4.61 -0.28 -20.52
CA ARG A 176 4.22 1.01 -21.14
C ARG A 176 4.82 1.25 -22.53
N LEU A 177 5.95 0.62 -22.82
CA LEU A 177 6.67 0.73 -24.10
C LEU A 177 6.24 -0.34 -25.10
N SER A 178 5.42 -1.29 -24.68
CA SER A 178 4.87 -2.35 -25.54
C SER A 178 3.59 -1.90 -26.23
N ASP A 179 3.19 -2.65 -27.26
CA ASP A 179 1.93 -2.44 -27.95
C ASP A 179 0.75 -2.51 -26.95
N LYS A 180 -0.19 -1.55 -27.04
CA LYS A 180 -1.35 -1.48 -26.13
C LYS A 180 -2.22 -2.74 -26.16
N ASN A 181 -2.19 -3.53 -27.23
CA ASN A 181 -2.87 -4.82 -27.30
C ASN A 181 -2.21 -5.90 -26.42
N THR A 182 -0.99 -5.68 -25.96
CA THR A 182 -0.25 -6.56 -25.05
C THR A 182 -0.29 -6.10 -23.60
N TRP A 183 -0.94 -4.98 -23.32
CA TRP A 183 -1.08 -4.44 -21.97
C TRP A 183 -1.94 -5.35 -21.08
N THR A 184 -1.49 -5.54 -19.85
CA THR A 184 -2.28 -6.17 -18.79
C THR A 184 -3.54 -5.36 -18.53
N PHE A 185 -4.50 -5.97 -17.82
CA PHE A 185 -5.73 -5.25 -17.45
C PHE A 185 -5.43 -3.99 -16.63
N VAL A 186 -4.38 -4.01 -15.81
CA VAL A 186 -3.97 -2.86 -15.00
C VAL A 186 -3.66 -1.67 -15.92
N SER A 187 -2.78 -1.87 -16.90
CA SER A 187 -2.39 -0.79 -17.81
C SER A 187 -3.50 -0.32 -18.74
N ARG A 188 -4.36 -1.26 -19.17
CA ARG A 188 -5.51 -0.93 -20.01
C ARG A 188 -6.58 -0.14 -19.26
N ASP A 189 -6.82 -0.50 -18.00
CA ASP A 189 -7.91 0.06 -17.21
C ASP A 189 -7.49 1.33 -16.44
N LEU A 190 -6.18 1.57 -16.29
CA LEU A 190 -5.58 2.75 -15.66
C LEU A 190 -4.57 3.44 -16.60
N PRO A 191 -5.01 3.91 -17.79
CA PRO A 191 -4.13 4.50 -18.79
C PRO A 191 -3.32 5.70 -18.25
N GLY A 192 -3.86 6.51 -17.34
CA GLY A 192 -3.14 7.62 -16.72
C GLY A 192 -1.92 7.18 -15.91
N PHE A 193 -1.89 5.94 -15.41
CA PHE A 193 -0.74 5.38 -14.69
C PHE A 193 0.24 4.63 -15.61
N SER A 194 -0.22 4.22 -16.80
CA SER A 194 0.54 3.37 -17.72
C SER A 194 1.01 4.06 -18.99
N ASP A 195 0.66 5.32 -19.22
CA ASP A 195 1.07 6.03 -20.42
C ASP A 195 2.62 6.16 -20.50
N PRO A 196 3.21 5.98 -21.69
CA PRO A 196 4.63 6.28 -21.90
C PRO A 196 4.94 7.78 -21.80
N GLU A 197 3.97 8.66 -22.04
CA GLU A 197 4.09 10.11 -21.91
C GLU A 197 3.75 10.60 -20.50
N PRO A 198 4.28 11.77 -20.08
CA PRO A 198 3.97 12.34 -18.79
C PRO A 198 2.47 12.58 -18.59
N THR A 199 1.93 12.09 -17.48
CA THR A 199 0.57 12.37 -17.03
C THR A 199 0.59 13.01 -15.64
N PHE A 200 -0.59 13.35 -15.12
CA PHE A 200 -0.70 13.79 -13.73
C PHE A 200 -0.16 12.75 -12.73
N PHE A 201 -0.48 11.46 -12.95
CA PHE A 201 -0.10 10.34 -12.08
C PHE A 201 1.29 9.78 -12.42
N GLY A 202 1.64 9.76 -13.71
CA GLY A 202 2.91 9.33 -14.26
C GLY A 202 3.78 10.50 -14.71
N PHE A 203 4.28 11.29 -13.77
CA PHE A 203 4.93 12.57 -14.04
C PHE A 203 6.31 12.48 -14.73
N VAL A 204 7.13 11.46 -14.43
CA VAL A 204 8.39 11.18 -15.17
C VAL A 204 8.44 9.70 -15.54
N PRO A 205 7.80 9.29 -16.65
CA PRO A 205 7.66 7.89 -17.03
C PRO A 205 8.99 7.10 -17.07
N PRO A 206 10.12 7.63 -17.59
CA PRO A 206 11.39 6.90 -17.60
C PRO A 206 11.95 6.57 -16.20
N LYS A 207 11.56 7.31 -15.17
CA LYS A 207 11.99 7.08 -13.77
C LYS A 207 11.04 6.16 -13.00
N GLN A 208 9.87 5.82 -13.54
CA GLN A 208 8.92 4.94 -12.86
C GLN A 208 9.43 3.49 -12.80
N LYS A 209 9.08 2.80 -11.70
CA LYS A 209 9.52 1.42 -11.42
C LYS A 209 8.47 0.36 -11.79
N GLY A 210 7.38 0.77 -12.42
CA GLY A 210 6.21 -0.07 -12.67
C GLY A 210 5.03 0.32 -11.79
N ILE A 211 3.94 -0.44 -11.90
CA ILE A 211 2.74 -0.28 -11.07
C ILE A 211 2.69 -1.45 -10.10
N GLN A 212 2.33 -1.18 -8.84
CA GLN A 212 2.16 -2.20 -7.81
C GLN A 212 0.68 -2.25 -7.43
N CYS A 213 0.05 -3.40 -7.61
CA CYS A 213 -1.33 -3.64 -7.21
C CYS A 213 -1.34 -4.38 -5.87
N ARG A 214 -2.16 -3.88 -4.96
CA ARG A 214 -2.28 -4.36 -3.58
C ARG A 214 -3.74 -4.70 -3.31
N PHE A 215 -4.02 -5.98 -3.09
CA PHE A 215 -5.35 -6.46 -2.75
C PHE A 215 -5.26 -7.07 -1.36
N GLY A 216 -5.62 -6.27 -0.35
CA GLY A 216 -5.59 -6.68 1.05
C GLY A 216 -6.97 -7.16 1.49
N GLU A 217 -7.00 -8.17 2.36
CA GLU A 217 -8.20 -8.44 3.12
C GLU A 217 -8.36 -7.43 4.26
N ARG A 218 -9.56 -7.43 4.86
CA ARG A 218 -9.88 -6.54 5.96
C ARG A 218 -8.93 -6.77 7.13
N GLY A 219 -8.37 -5.69 7.65
CA GLY A 219 -7.47 -5.71 8.81
C GLY A 219 -5.99 -5.82 8.47
N VAL A 220 -5.62 -6.14 7.23
CA VAL A 220 -4.22 -6.13 6.81
C VAL A 220 -3.58 -4.76 7.06
N THR A 221 -2.55 -4.77 7.90
CA THR A 221 -1.68 -3.63 8.17
C THR A 221 -0.38 -3.81 7.41
N ALA A 222 0.06 -2.76 6.71
CA ALA A 222 1.41 -2.73 6.16
C ALA A 222 2.33 -2.01 7.13
N ALA A 223 3.50 -2.59 7.40
CA ALA A 223 4.51 -1.99 8.26
C ALA A 223 4.86 -0.56 7.83
N THR A 224 5.15 0.31 8.80
CA THR A 224 5.64 1.67 8.56
C THR A 224 6.91 1.60 7.71
N HIS A 225 6.93 2.30 6.58
CA HIS A 225 8.07 2.27 5.65
C HIS A 225 8.19 3.56 4.85
N TYR A 226 9.33 3.71 4.15
CA TYR A 226 9.47 4.72 3.11
C TYR A 226 9.93 4.11 1.78
N ASP A 227 9.40 4.68 0.71
CA ASP A 227 9.74 4.29 -0.65
C ASP A 227 10.95 5.06 -1.19
N SER A 228 11.58 4.50 -2.21
CA SER A 228 12.78 5.06 -2.85
C SER A 228 12.45 6.06 -3.96
N GLY A 229 11.20 6.52 -4.00
CA GLY A 229 10.68 7.43 -4.99
C GLY A 229 9.28 7.88 -4.59
N ARG A 230 8.78 8.87 -5.33
CA ARG A 230 7.45 9.43 -5.14
C ARG A 230 6.39 8.43 -5.59
N ASN A 231 5.22 8.45 -4.93
CA ASN A 231 4.15 7.50 -5.18
C ASN A 231 2.81 8.22 -5.37
N MET A 232 1.99 7.72 -6.29
CA MET A 232 0.59 8.09 -6.46
C MET A 232 -0.22 6.83 -6.22
N ILE A 233 -1.09 6.86 -5.21
CA ILE A 233 -1.86 5.69 -4.78
C ILE A 233 -3.31 5.88 -5.23
N ALA A 234 -3.79 4.95 -6.05
CA ALA A 234 -5.21 4.88 -6.43
C ALA A 234 -5.93 3.85 -5.55
N MET A 235 -6.92 4.31 -4.79
CA MET A 235 -7.87 3.42 -4.12
C MET A 235 -8.96 3.01 -5.11
N ILE A 236 -9.00 1.72 -5.47
CA ILE A 236 -9.96 1.18 -6.44
C ILE A 236 -11.25 0.74 -5.75
N THR A 237 -11.12 -0.04 -4.67
CA THR A 237 -12.24 -0.61 -3.90
C THR A 237 -11.89 -0.61 -2.41
N GLY A 238 -12.93 -0.48 -1.57
CA GLY A 238 -12.78 -0.50 -0.12
C GLY A 238 -12.22 0.80 0.46
N ALA A 239 -11.73 0.73 1.69
CA ALA A 239 -11.14 1.86 2.40
C ALA A 239 -9.82 1.43 3.03
N LYS A 240 -8.89 2.39 3.14
CA LYS A 240 -7.61 2.18 3.81
C LYS A 240 -7.23 3.44 4.57
N ARG A 241 -6.79 3.26 5.81
CA ARG A 241 -6.23 4.33 6.63
C ARG A 241 -4.75 4.49 6.29
N TYR A 242 -4.37 5.69 5.89
CA TYR A 242 -2.97 6.08 5.70
C TYR A 242 -2.57 7.01 6.83
N ILE A 243 -1.50 6.66 7.53
CA ILE A 243 -0.83 7.54 8.49
C ILE A 243 0.52 7.89 7.88
N LEU A 244 0.74 9.18 7.62
CA LEU A 244 1.97 9.68 7.03
C LEU A 244 2.80 10.38 8.09
N SER A 245 4.11 10.13 8.09
CA SER A 245 5.07 10.84 8.93
C SER A 245 6.08 11.55 8.04
N PRO A 246 6.48 12.79 8.38
CA PRO A 246 7.51 13.50 7.63
C PRO A 246 8.88 12.79 7.73
N PRO A 247 9.79 12.97 6.76
CA PRO A 247 11.10 12.30 6.77
C PRO A 247 11.95 12.58 8.02
N ASN A 248 11.79 13.73 8.67
CA ASN A 248 12.49 14.08 9.91
C ASN A 248 12.01 13.27 11.13
N ALA A 249 10.88 12.56 11.03
CA ALA A 249 10.38 11.64 12.05
C ALA A 249 11.02 10.24 11.94
N CYS A 250 11.71 9.90 10.84
CA CYS A 250 12.33 8.58 10.64
C CYS A 250 13.15 8.06 11.85
N PRO A 251 13.97 8.87 12.56
CA PRO A 251 14.71 8.41 13.74
C PRO A 251 13.82 7.93 14.90
N LYS A 252 12.54 8.32 14.94
CA LYS A 252 11.58 8.01 16.02
C LYS A 252 10.68 6.82 15.69
N LEU A 253 10.78 6.26 14.49
CA LEU A 253 9.83 5.25 13.98
C LEU A 253 10.41 3.83 13.97
N GLY A 254 11.59 3.60 14.56
CA GLY A 254 12.24 2.29 14.54
C GLY A 254 12.65 1.83 13.13
N MET A 255 12.97 2.78 12.26
CA MET A 255 13.26 2.50 10.86
C MET A 255 14.61 1.80 10.70
N VAL A 256 14.63 0.67 9.99
CA VAL A 256 15.89 0.03 9.65
C VAL A 256 16.58 0.78 8.50
N VAL A 257 17.67 1.48 8.82
CA VAL A 257 18.41 2.33 7.86
C VAL A 257 19.61 1.62 7.20
N TYR A 258 19.99 0.44 7.68
CA TYR A 258 21.12 -0.30 7.10
C TYR A 258 20.74 -0.97 5.77
N LYS A 259 21.37 -0.53 4.67
CA LYS A 259 21.02 -0.94 3.29
C LYS A 259 21.06 -2.44 3.01
N LYS A 260 21.90 -3.19 3.71
CA LYS A 260 22.01 -4.65 3.55
C LYS A 260 21.04 -5.42 4.43
N HIS A 261 20.41 -4.78 5.42
CA HIS A 261 19.42 -5.43 6.26
C HIS A 261 18.21 -5.88 5.43
N PRO A 262 17.61 -7.06 5.71
CA PRO A 262 16.45 -7.55 4.96
C PRO A 262 15.25 -6.60 4.99
N ALA A 263 15.01 -5.99 6.14
CA ALA A 263 13.94 -5.02 6.37
C ALA A 263 14.34 -3.55 6.05
N PHE A 264 15.39 -3.32 5.24
CA PHE A 264 15.83 -1.96 4.91
C PHE A 264 14.65 -1.08 4.46
N ARG A 265 14.51 0.10 5.10
CA ARG A 265 13.44 1.10 4.95
C ARG A 265 12.09 0.74 5.57
N HIS A 266 12.02 -0.29 6.38
CA HIS A 266 10.82 -0.69 7.12
C HIS A 266 11.07 -0.59 8.62
N SER A 267 10.03 -0.27 9.37
CA SER A 267 9.97 -0.49 10.80
C SER A 267 9.47 -1.90 11.06
N LEU A 268 10.08 -2.59 12.02
CA LEU A 268 9.58 -3.87 12.52
C LEU A 268 8.69 -3.69 13.75
N LEU A 269 8.45 -2.44 14.18
CA LEU A 269 7.51 -2.14 15.25
C LEU A 269 6.08 -2.26 14.72
N ASN A 270 5.30 -3.17 15.31
CA ASN A 270 3.86 -3.20 15.13
C ASN A 270 3.22 -2.17 16.07
N PHE A 271 2.84 -1.01 15.53
CA PHE A 271 2.31 0.11 16.30
C PHE A 271 0.95 -0.17 16.95
N GLY A 272 0.19 -1.17 16.46
CA GLY A 272 -1.03 -1.65 17.13
C GLY A 272 -0.75 -2.37 18.45
N HIS A 273 0.46 -2.91 18.61
CA HIS A 273 0.85 -3.76 19.74
C HIS A 273 1.91 -3.12 20.64
N ILE A 274 2.27 -1.84 20.44
CA ILE A 274 3.29 -1.17 21.27
C ILE A 274 2.87 -1.10 22.74
N SER A 275 1.58 -0.99 23.05
CA SER A 275 1.08 -1.01 24.42
C SER A 275 1.39 -2.31 25.17
N LEU A 276 1.64 -3.42 24.45
CA LEU A 276 2.11 -4.68 25.07
C LEU A 276 3.53 -4.57 25.63
N LEU A 277 4.35 -3.65 25.10
CA LEU A 277 5.67 -3.34 25.63
C LEU A 277 5.58 -2.49 26.91
N GLU A 278 4.53 -1.70 27.06
CA GLU A 278 4.28 -0.85 28.23
C GLU A 278 3.52 -1.59 29.36
N SER A 279 2.68 -2.58 29.02
CA SER A 279 1.94 -3.40 29.99
C SER A 279 2.77 -4.52 30.61
N GLY A 280 3.99 -4.75 30.11
CA GLY A 280 4.98 -5.57 30.78
C GLY A 280 5.44 -4.86 32.04
N SER A 281 4.92 -5.27 33.20
CA SER A 281 5.57 -5.02 34.49
C SER A 281 7.09 -5.18 34.31
N GLN A 282 7.86 -4.19 34.74
CA GLN A 282 9.33 -4.19 34.75
C GLN A 282 9.94 -5.44 35.44
N ASP A 283 9.11 -6.31 36.03
CA ASP A 283 9.51 -7.47 36.81
C ASP A 283 9.38 -8.84 36.11
N GLU A 284 8.90 -8.96 34.86
CA GLU A 284 8.68 -10.30 34.25
C GLU A 284 9.16 -10.53 32.80
N MET A 285 9.95 -9.64 32.20
CA MET A 285 10.62 -9.96 30.93
C MET A 285 12.13 -10.12 31.12
N ASP A 286 12.52 -11.37 31.33
CA ASP A 286 13.88 -11.89 31.27
C ASP A 286 14.36 -11.88 29.80
N MET A 287 14.37 -10.71 29.16
CA MET A 287 14.99 -10.52 27.85
C MET A 287 16.51 -10.49 28.04
N PRO A 288 17.27 -11.38 27.36
CA PRO A 288 18.72 -11.36 27.40
C PRO A 288 19.26 -9.97 27.01
N SER A 289 20.34 -9.53 27.65
CA SER A 289 20.93 -8.21 27.45
C SER A 289 21.25 -7.88 25.98
N ALA A 290 21.43 -8.88 25.14
CA ALA A 290 21.67 -8.74 23.70
C ALA A 290 20.45 -8.23 22.91
N GLU A 291 19.23 -8.32 23.44
CA GLU A 291 18.00 -7.85 22.78
C GLU A 291 17.59 -6.44 23.24
N ARG A 292 18.35 -5.83 24.17
CA ARG A 292 18.12 -4.47 24.68
C ARG A 292 18.93 -3.39 23.96
N GLU A 293 19.85 -3.76 23.06
CA GLU A 293 20.72 -2.85 22.28
C GLU A 293 20.32 -2.82 20.79
#